data_AF-A0A3D6C773-F1
#
_entry.id   AF-A0A3D6C773-F1
#
_cell.length_a   1.000
_cell.length_b   1.000
_cell.length_c   1.000
_cell.angle_alpha   90.00
_cell.angle_beta   90.00
_cell.angle_gamma   90.00
#
_symmetry.space_group_name_H-M   'P 1'
#
loop_
_entity.id
_entity.type
_entity.pdbx_description
1 polymer ?
#
loop_
_entity_poly.entity_id
_entity_poly.type
_entity_poly.pdbx_seq_one_letter_code
_entity_poly.pdbx_strand_id
1 'polypeptide(L)'
;MKKIIFGGLAVLFGVTGFSFFFGSFLSILVGAVPILLILGGGLAAYLGYTDWQAEKEDAEHSVTYLEDEPEAAQPKAEATEPDTTEAASSKEDAPVSDGETAFKGNPETMVFHSITCNFATGKKCTEEFTTRDAAVKLGYKPCKVCKP
;
A
#
# COMPACT_ATOMS: atom_id res chain seq x y z
N MET A 1 -14.36 -40.51 -39.87
CA MET A 1 -13.35 -41.49 -39.40
C MET A 1 -11.93 -40.90 -39.26
N LYS A 2 -11.48 -39.98 -40.13
CA LYS A 2 -10.10 -39.42 -40.08
C LYS A 2 -9.72 -38.73 -38.76
N LYS A 3 -10.64 -38.00 -38.12
CA LYS A 3 -10.40 -37.27 -36.83
C LYS A 3 -10.11 -38.19 -35.65
N ILE A 4 -10.68 -39.41 -35.64
CA ILE A 4 -10.45 -40.40 -34.57
C ILE A 4 -9.05 -41.00 -34.67
N ILE A 5 -8.54 -41.17 -35.89
CA ILE A 5 -7.18 -41.68 -36.14
C ILE A 5 -6.14 -40.67 -35.63
N PHE A 6 -6.32 -39.38 -35.91
CA PHE A 6 -5.42 -38.33 -35.39
C PHE A 6 -5.52 -38.17 -33.87
N GLY A 7 -6.72 -38.28 -33.30
CA GLY A 7 -6.92 -38.26 -31.85
C GLY A 7 -6.19 -39.42 -31.15
N GLY A 8 -6.34 -40.65 -31.66
CA GLY A 8 -5.64 -41.81 -31.12
C GLY A 8 -4.12 -41.69 -31.20
N LEU A 9 -3.61 -41.17 -32.32
CA LEU A 9 -2.18 -40.93 -32.50
C LEU A 9 -1.65 -39.85 -31.54
N ALA A 10 -2.40 -38.77 -31.35
CA ALA A 10 -2.06 -37.70 -30.41
C ALA A 10 -2.02 -38.20 -28.96
N VAL A 11 -2.94 -39.09 -28.56
CA VAL A 11 -2.92 -39.70 -27.22
C VAL A 11 -1.68 -40.57 -27.04
N LEU A 12 -1.32 -41.41 -28.02
CA LEU A 12 -0.13 -42.26 -27.93
C LEU A 12 1.15 -41.44 -27.77
N PHE A 13 1.36 -40.41 -28.61
CA PHE A 13 2.54 -39.54 -28.49
C PHE A 13 2.49 -38.64 -27.27
N GLY A 14 1.30 -38.14 -26.90
CA GLY A 14 1.11 -37.27 -25.74
C GLY A 14 1.41 -37.99 -24.43
N VAL A 15 0.86 -39.19 -24.22
CA VAL A 15 1.10 -39.98 -23.00
C VAL A 15 2.55 -40.44 -22.93
N THR A 16 3.13 -40.88 -24.06
CA THR A 16 4.53 -41.30 -24.11
C THR A 16 5.46 -40.14 -23.81
N GLY A 17 5.26 -38.98 -24.47
CA GLY A 17 6.03 -37.77 -24.22
C GLY A 17 5.87 -37.28 -22.78
N PHE A 18 4.65 -37.20 -22.27
CA PHE A 18 4.39 -36.84 -20.89
C PHE A 18 5.09 -37.76 -19.89
N SER A 19 5.15 -39.07 -20.17
CA SER A 19 5.84 -40.04 -19.30
C SER A 19 7.35 -39.84 -19.30
N PHE A 20 7.99 -39.58 -20.45
CA PHE A 20 9.43 -39.32 -20.53
C PHE A 20 9.84 -37.97 -19.93
N PHE A 21 8.97 -36.95 -20.01
CA PHE A 21 9.23 -35.60 -19.49
C PHE A 21 8.57 -35.32 -18.14
N PHE A 22 8.02 -36.35 -17.47
CA PHE A 22 7.24 -36.20 -16.24
C PHE A 22 8.02 -35.50 -15.12
N GLY A 23 9.31 -35.78 -14.98
CA GLY A 23 10.18 -35.12 -14.01
C GLY A 23 10.26 -33.61 -14.25
N SER A 24 10.54 -33.17 -15.48
CA SER A 24 10.58 -31.75 -15.84
C SER A 24 9.22 -31.07 -15.69
N PHE A 25 8.12 -31.77 -15.99
CA PHE A 25 6.76 -31.29 -15.75
C PHE A 25 6.51 -31.02 -14.26
N LEU A 26 6.88 -31.95 -13.37
CA LEU A 26 6.77 -31.74 -11.92
C LEU A 26 7.64 -30.58 -11.44
N SER A 27 8.85 -30.40 -11.96
CA SER A 27 9.70 -29.24 -11.62
C SER A 27 9.03 -27.90 -11.94
N ILE A 28 8.36 -27.80 -13.09
CA ILE A 28 7.58 -26.60 -13.44
C ILE A 28 6.39 -26.45 -12.50
N LEU A 29 5.68 -27.54 -12.18
CA LEU A 29 4.52 -27.52 -11.29
C LEU A 29 4.90 -27.08 -9.86
N VAL A 30 6.04 -27.53 -9.35
CA VAL A 30 6.60 -27.10 -8.06
C VAL A 30 6.85 -25.60 -8.02
N GLY A 31 7.22 -24.97 -9.14
CA GLY A 31 7.37 -23.51 -9.23
C GLY A 31 6.05 -22.77 -9.50
N ALA A 32 5.18 -23.33 -10.35
CA ALA A 32 3.94 -22.68 -10.77
C ALA A 32 2.86 -22.71 -9.69
N VAL A 33 2.68 -23.83 -8.99
CA VAL A 33 1.67 -23.98 -7.93
C VAL A 33 1.81 -22.95 -6.80
N PRO A 34 2.99 -22.72 -6.19
CA PRO A 34 3.11 -21.72 -5.13
C PRO A 34 2.82 -20.31 -5.64
N ILE A 35 3.24 -19.97 -6.87
CA ILE A 35 2.93 -18.66 -7.47
C ILE A 35 1.41 -18.52 -7.65
N LEU A 36 0.75 -19.53 -8.20
CA LEU A 36 -0.70 -19.53 -8.39
C LEU A 36 -1.46 -19.51 -7.06
N LEU A 37 -0.96 -20.17 -6.01
CA LEU A 37 -1.56 -20.14 -4.68
C LEU A 37 -1.39 -18.78 -3.99
N ILE A 38 -0.23 -18.13 -4.12
CA ILE A 38 -0.03 -16.78 -3.58
C ILE A 38 -0.94 -15.79 -4.30
N LEU A 39 -1.01 -15.85 -5.63
CA LEU A 39 -1.86 -14.94 -6.42
C LEU A 39 -3.35 -15.22 -6.18
N GLY A 40 -3.77 -16.48 -6.27
CA GLY A 40 -5.17 -16.88 -6.08
C GLY A 40 -5.64 -16.73 -4.63
N GLY A 41 -4.82 -17.13 -3.67
CA GLY A 41 -5.09 -16.97 -2.24
C GLY A 41 -5.06 -15.51 -1.79
N GLY A 42 -4.13 -14.71 -2.31
CA GLY A 42 -4.09 -13.27 -2.07
C GLY A 42 -5.34 -12.56 -2.62
N LEU A 43 -5.79 -12.92 -3.82
CA LEU A 43 -7.04 -12.39 -4.39
C LEU A 43 -8.26 -12.83 -3.57
N ALA A 44 -8.33 -14.10 -3.15
CA ALA A 44 -9.41 -14.60 -2.31
C ALA A 44 -9.45 -13.89 -0.94
N ALA A 45 -8.29 -13.67 -0.31
CA ALA A 45 -8.20 -12.93 0.95
C ALA A 45 -8.58 -11.45 0.78
N TYR A 46 -8.20 -10.83 -0.34
CA TYR A 46 -8.59 -9.44 -0.63
C TYR A 46 -10.10 -9.27 -0.75
N LEU A 47 -10.77 -10.17 -1.49
CA LEU A 47 -12.23 -10.15 -1.62
C LEU A 47 -12.93 -10.54 -0.32
N GLY A 48 -12.42 -11.53 0.42
CA GLY A 48 -12.99 -11.89 1.72
C GLY A 48 -12.88 -10.78 2.77
N TYR A 49 -11.83 -9.95 2.72
CA TYR A 49 -11.69 -8.82 3.63
C TYR A 49 -12.76 -7.74 3.39
N THR A 50 -13.19 -7.53 2.14
CA THR A 50 -14.24 -6.52 1.86
C THR A 50 -15.59 -6.96 2.39
N ASP A 51 -15.91 -8.25 2.27
CA ASP A 51 -17.18 -8.79 2.76
C ASP A 51 -17.26 -8.71 4.29
N TRP A 52 -16.16 -9.05 4.98
CA TRP A 52 -16.08 -8.94 6.44
C TRP A 52 -16.19 -7.49 6.96
N GLN A 53 -15.73 -6.50 6.19
CA GLN A 53 -15.88 -5.10 6.57
C GLN A 53 -17.32 -4.62 6.38
N ALA A 54 -18.00 -5.06 5.32
CA ALA A 54 -19.43 -4.77 5.12
C ALA A 54 -20.30 -5.34 6.26
N GLU A 55 -19.98 -6.57 6.72
CA GLU A 55 -20.61 -7.22 7.89
C GLU A 55 -20.32 -6.55 9.25
N LYS A 56 -19.36 -5.63 9.31
CA LYS A 56 -19.13 -4.81 10.52
C LYS A 56 -19.87 -3.49 10.46
N GLU A 57 -19.91 -2.89 9.27
CA GLU A 57 -20.62 -1.65 9.06
C GLU A 57 -22.13 -1.83 9.26
N ASP A 58 -22.73 -2.92 8.77
CA ASP A 58 -24.14 -3.22 9.03
C ASP A 58 -24.41 -3.57 10.51
N ALA A 59 -23.49 -4.27 11.17
CA ALA A 59 -23.58 -4.58 12.59
C ALA A 59 -23.52 -3.30 13.44
N GLU A 60 -22.54 -2.41 13.22
CA GLU A 60 -22.46 -1.11 13.89
C GLU A 60 -23.67 -0.23 13.55
N HIS A 61 -24.08 -0.19 12.29
CA HIS A 61 -25.24 0.60 11.87
C HIS A 61 -26.53 0.10 12.53
N SER A 62 -26.71 -1.22 12.64
CA SER A 62 -27.85 -1.82 13.34
C SER A 62 -27.88 -1.51 14.84
N VAL A 63 -26.71 -1.38 15.48
CA VAL A 63 -26.61 -0.97 16.89
C VAL A 63 -26.98 0.50 17.03
N THR A 64 -26.52 1.37 16.13
CA THR A 64 -26.86 2.81 16.16
C THR A 64 -28.35 3.12 15.96
N TYR A 65 -29.13 2.20 15.37
CA TYR A 65 -30.58 2.37 15.16
C TYR A 65 -31.46 1.86 16.31
N LEU A 66 -30.90 1.17 17.30
CA LEU A 66 -31.67 0.69 18.46
C LEU A 66 -31.64 1.68 19.64
N GLU A 67 -30.85 2.75 19.57
CA GLU A 67 -30.69 3.74 20.64
C GLU A 67 -31.57 5.01 20.47
N ASP A 68 -32.38 5.12 19.40
CA ASP A 68 -33.19 6.31 19.10
C ASP A 68 -34.71 6.02 19.14
N GLU A 69 -35.27 5.78 20.32
CA GLU A 69 -36.69 6.03 20.65
C GLU A 69 -36.75 6.87 21.95
N PRO A 70 -37.55 7.95 22.02
CA PRO A 70 -37.15 9.18 22.70
C PRO A 70 -37.61 9.26 24.16
N GLU A 71 -36.66 9.30 25.10
CA GLU A 71 -36.95 9.79 26.46
C GLU A 71 -37.02 11.33 26.47
N ALA A 72 -38.26 11.79 26.62
CA ALA A 72 -38.64 13.18 26.68
C ALA A 72 -38.08 13.90 27.93
N ALA A 73 -37.45 15.06 27.67
CA ALA A 73 -37.54 16.30 28.44
C ALA A 73 -37.14 16.29 29.93
N GLN A 74 -36.06 17.01 30.28
CA GLN A 74 -36.18 18.45 30.57
C GLN A 74 -34.83 19.18 30.80
N PRO A 75 -34.80 20.53 30.66
CA PRO A 75 -33.62 21.37 30.43
C PRO A 75 -33.27 22.29 31.62
N LYS A 76 -32.01 22.76 31.70
CA LYS A 76 -31.60 24.10 32.22
C LYS A 76 -30.09 24.30 31.97
N ALA A 77 -29.69 25.20 31.07
CA ALA A 77 -29.16 26.56 31.35
C ALA A 77 -27.96 26.55 32.33
N GLU A 78 -26.84 27.23 32.09
CA GLU A 78 -26.68 28.57 31.52
C GLU A 78 -25.18 28.86 31.28
N ALA A 79 -24.90 29.54 30.16
CA ALA A 79 -23.84 30.49 29.85
C ALA A 79 -22.42 30.34 30.45
N THR A 80 -21.40 30.39 29.58
CA THR A 80 -20.58 31.60 29.38
C THR A 80 -19.76 31.44 28.09
N GLU A 81 -20.19 32.10 27.03
CA GLU A 81 -19.32 32.73 26.01
C GLU A 81 -19.45 34.26 26.26
N PRO A 82 -18.55 35.17 25.84
CA PRO A 82 -17.70 35.14 24.64
C PRO A 82 -16.23 35.53 24.97
N ASP A 83 -15.23 35.53 24.08
CA ASP A 83 -15.07 36.48 22.99
C ASP A 83 -13.82 36.08 22.17
N THR A 84 -14.06 35.81 20.87
CA THR A 84 -13.41 36.41 19.70
C THR A 84 -11.95 36.88 19.84
N THR A 85 -11.00 36.46 19.01
CA THR A 85 -10.78 36.87 17.60
C THR A 85 -9.46 36.19 17.17
N GLU A 86 -9.40 35.42 16.09
CA GLU A 86 -9.16 35.82 14.69
C GLU A 86 -7.75 36.40 14.37
N ALA A 87 -7.12 35.74 13.39
CA ALA A 87 -6.17 36.25 12.38
C ALA A 87 -4.65 36.35 12.66
N ALA A 88 -3.94 35.50 11.90
CA ALA A 88 -2.89 35.86 10.93
C ALA A 88 -1.44 36.17 11.38
N SER A 89 -0.53 35.36 10.82
CA SER A 89 0.69 35.77 10.08
C SER A 89 1.82 36.52 10.80
N SER A 90 2.94 35.83 11.01
CA SER A 90 4.32 36.17 10.55
C SER A 90 5.32 35.21 11.23
N LYS A 91 6.08 34.38 10.51
CA LYS A 91 7.36 34.60 9.81
C LYS A 91 8.57 34.71 10.74
N GLU A 92 9.46 33.70 10.66
CA GLU A 92 10.93 33.66 10.87
C GLU A 92 11.46 34.15 12.25
N ASP A 93 12.38 33.48 12.95
CA ASP A 93 13.77 33.22 12.55
C ASP A 93 14.41 32.06 13.37
N ALA A 94 15.40 31.41 12.74
CA ALA A 94 16.34 30.46 13.32
C ALA A 94 17.37 31.16 14.25
N PRO A 95 18.31 30.40 14.87
CA PRO A 95 19.60 30.23 14.20
C PRO A 95 20.25 28.83 14.31
N VAL A 96 20.56 28.28 13.12
CA VAL A 96 21.74 27.52 12.66
C VAL A 96 22.56 26.64 13.63
N SER A 97 22.77 25.38 13.20
CA SER A 97 24.11 24.82 13.05
C SER A 97 24.19 23.92 11.80
N ASP A 98 25.05 24.33 10.88
CA ASP A 98 25.80 23.55 9.89
C ASP A 98 25.08 22.97 8.67
N GLY A 99 25.43 23.57 7.52
CA GLY A 99 25.13 23.11 6.17
C GLY A 99 25.86 21.82 5.84
N GLU A 100 25.39 20.73 6.44
CA GLU A 100 25.65 19.38 5.97
C GLU A 100 24.43 18.91 5.20
N THR A 101 24.64 18.37 4.00
CA THR A 101 23.56 17.87 3.17
C THR A 101 22.95 16.65 3.85
N ALA A 102 21.85 16.84 4.58
CA ALA A 102 21.24 15.80 5.41
C ALA A 102 20.40 14.79 4.59
N PHE A 103 19.97 15.17 3.40
CA PHE A 103 19.09 14.35 2.56
C PHE A 103 19.52 14.34 1.09
N LYS A 104 19.29 13.20 0.42
CA LYS A 104 19.52 13.01 -1.02
C LYS A 104 18.26 12.58 -1.74
N GLY A 105 17.94 13.25 -2.84
CA GLY A 105 16.77 13.03 -3.69
C GLY A 105 17.12 12.43 -5.05
N ASN A 106 16.28 11.49 -5.50
CA ASN A 106 16.27 11.01 -6.88
C ASN A 106 15.23 11.81 -7.69
N PRO A 107 15.64 12.67 -8.64
CA PRO A 107 14.72 13.46 -9.46
C PRO A 107 13.86 12.60 -10.41
N GLU A 108 14.29 11.37 -10.74
CA GLU A 108 13.51 10.47 -11.61
C GLU A 108 12.30 9.89 -10.89
N THR A 109 12.42 9.57 -9.60
CA THR A 109 11.34 8.95 -8.82
C THR A 109 10.66 9.92 -7.86
N MET A 110 11.19 11.14 -7.73
CA MET A 110 10.81 12.11 -6.69
C MET A 110 10.77 11.48 -5.30
N VAL A 111 11.83 10.72 -4.95
CA VAL A 111 11.98 10.13 -3.60
C VAL A 111 13.25 10.68 -2.98
N PHE A 112 13.19 11.09 -1.71
CA PHE A 112 14.35 11.51 -0.95
C PHE A 112 14.63 10.60 0.25
N HIS A 113 15.90 10.50 0.60
CA HIS A 113 16.47 9.62 1.60
C HIS A 113 17.33 10.41 2.58
N SER A 114 17.47 9.95 3.82
CA SER A 114 18.57 10.42 4.69
C SER A 114 19.93 10.01 4.11
N ILE A 115 20.99 10.78 4.35
CA ILE A 115 22.38 10.43 3.96
C ILE A 115 22.83 9.05 4.47
N THR A 116 22.28 8.60 5.59
CA THR A 116 22.59 7.30 6.20
C THR A 116 21.82 6.13 5.57
N CYS A 117 20.92 6.39 4.63
CA CYS A 117 20.13 5.34 3.99
C CYS A 117 20.95 4.59 2.94
N ASN A 118 20.85 3.25 2.92
CA ASN A 118 21.48 2.42 1.89
C ASN A 118 21.12 2.85 0.45
N PHE A 119 19.90 3.35 0.24
CA PHE A 119 19.41 3.82 -1.07
C PHE A 119 19.90 5.22 -1.45
N ALA A 120 20.47 6.00 -0.52
CA ALA A 120 21.00 7.34 -0.80
C ALA A 120 22.30 7.31 -1.62
N THR A 121 23.01 6.19 -1.66
CA THR A 121 24.25 6.00 -2.45
C THR A 121 23.99 5.69 -3.93
N GLY A 122 22.71 5.56 -4.33
CA GLY A 122 22.34 5.30 -5.72
C GLY A 122 22.79 6.41 -6.67
N LYS A 123 23.27 6.04 -7.87
CA LYS A 123 23.77 7.00 -8.89
C LYS A 123 22.74 8.03 -9.36
N LYS A 124 21.46 7.77 -9.11
CA LYS A 124 20.33 8.62 -9.48
C LYS A 124 19.96 9.63 -8.38
N CYS A 125 20.53 9.51 -7.18
CA CYS A 125 20.26 10.41 -6.06
C CYS A 125 21.22 11.62 -6.12
N THR A 126 20.94 12.57 -7.01
CA THR A 126 21.81 13.71 -7.34
C THR A 126 21.38 15.03 -6.72
N GLU A 127 20.14 15.14 -6.26
CA GLU A 127 19.62 16.34 -5.60
C GLU A 127 19.90 16.27 -4.10
N GLU A 128 20.34 17.36 -3.49
CA GLU A 128 20.73 17.38 -2.07
C GLU A 128 19.89 18.42 -1.32
N PHE A 129 19.35 18.03 -0.17
CA PHE A 129 18.53 18.90 0.66
C PHE A 129 19.11 19.00 2.08
N THR A 130 19.01 20.18 2.65
CA THR A 130 19.40 20.45 4.04
C THR A 130 18.26 20.15 5.02
N THR A 131 17.01 20.26 4.58
CA THR A 131 15.83 20.01 5.41
C THR A 131 14.82 19.11 4.69
N ARG A 132 14.07 18.35 5.50
CA ARG A 132 12.97 17.50 5.04
C ARG A 132 11.91 18.33 4.29
N ASP A 133 11.55 19.48 4.84
CA ASP A 133 10.48 20.32 4.29
C ASP A 133 10.87 20.94 2.95
N ALA A 134 12.16 21.24 2.72
CA ALA A 134 12.65 21.70 1.43
C ALA A 134 12.43 20.63 0.33
N ALA A 135 12.69 19.36 0.64
CA ALA A 135 12.48 18.25 -0.29
C ALA A 135 10.98 18.06 -0.59
N VAL A 136 10.13 18.08 0.44
CA VAL A 136 8.68 17.90 0.28
C VAL A 136 8.05 19.05 -0.50
N LYS A 137 8.51 20.29 -0.27
CA LYS A 137 8.04 21.47 -0.99
C LYS A 137 8.34 21.40 -2.50
N LEU A 138 9.42 20.73 -2.88
CA LEU A 138 9.79 20.45 -4.27
C LEU A 138 9.07 19.22 -4.85
N GLY A 139 8.16 18.59 -4.10
CA GLY A 139 7.36 17.45 -4.54
C GLY A 139 7.99 16.08 -4.28
N TYR A 140 9.12 16.03 -3.57
CA TYR A 140 9.76 14.76 -3.24
C TYR A 140 9.04 14.06 -2.09
N LYS A 141 8.82 12.76 -2.25
CA LYS A 141 8.21 11.88 -1.26
C LYS A 141 9.29 11.28 -0.36
N PRO A 142 9.07 11.17 0.96
CA PRO A 142 10.03 10.55 1.86
C PRO A 142 10.14 9.06 1.56
N CYS A 143 11.36 8.54 1.61
CA CYS A 143 11.59 7.11 1.45
C CYS A 143 10.87 6.31 2.55
N LYS A 144 10.15 5.27 2.14
CA LYS A 144 9.43 4.38 3.06
C LYS A 144 10.36 3.52 3.94
N VAL A 145 11.63 3.38 3.57
CA VAL A 145 12.62 2.54 4.28
C VAL A 145 13.31 3.34 5.38
N CYS A 146 13.95 4.46 5.06
CA CYS A 146 14.65 5.26 6.07
C CYS A 146 13.75 6.24 6.82
N LYS A 147 12.51 6.47 6.35
CA LYS A 147 11.54 7.42 6.93
C LYS A 147 12.21 8.70 7.44
N PRO A 148 13.00 9.38 6.58
CA PRO A 148 13.67 10.63 6.90
C PRO A 148 12.62 11.70 7.18
#